data_AF-A0A8T4J5Y8-F1
#
_entry.id   AF-A0A8T4J5Y8-F1
#
_cell.length_a   1.000
_cell.length_b   1.000
_cell.length_c   1.000
_cell.angle_alpha   90.00
_cell.angle_beta   90.00
_cell.angle_gamma   90.00
#
_symmetry.space_group_name_H-M   'P 1'
#
loop_
_entity.id
_entity.type
_entity.pdbx_description
1 polymer ?
#
loop_
_entity_poly.entity_id
_entity_poly.type
_entity_poly.pdbx_seq_one_letter_code
_entity_poly.pdbx_strand_id
1 'polypeptide(L)' 'MPREELDGHIKSVTDDLVLNGPNATITCKQLLYDTTNELSFEDSIEYTAEMIARLRISEEGQEGMTSFLEKRKPNWVKK' A
#
# COMPACT_ATOMS: atom_id res chain seq x y z
N MET A 1 -11.80 -18.55 -13.09
CA MET A 1 -12.99 -18.76 -12.23
C MET A 1 -14.24 -18.75 -13.09
N PRO A 2 -15.28 -19.53 -12.74
CA PRO A 2 -16.62 -19.38 -13.29
C PRO A 2 -17.14 -17.94 -13.16
N ARG A 3 -18.07 -17.53 -14.03
CA ARG A 3 -18.56 -16.14 -14.06
C ARG A 3 -19.32 -15.79 -12.79
N GLU A 4 -20.00 -16.77 -12.22
CA GLU A 4 -20.81 -16.66 -11.01
C GLU A 4 -19.97 -16.39 -9.76
N GLU A 5 -18.67 -16.73 -9.78
CA GLU A 5 -17.73 -16.53 -8.67
C GLU A 5 -16.97 -15.21 -8.75
N LEU A 6 -17.03 -14.51 -9.91
CA LEU A 6 -16.22 -13.33 -10.18
C LEU A 6 -16.51 -12.19 -9.19
N ASP A 7 -17.80 -11.90 -8.95
CA ASP A 7 -18.19 -10.81 -8.05
C ASP A 7 -17.75 -11.09 -6.61
N GLY A 8 -17.85 -12.35 -6.17
CA GLY A 8 -17.37 -12.78 -4.86
C GLY A 8 -15.85 -12.62 -4.73
N HIS A 9 -15.10 -12.95 -5.77
CA HIS A 9 -13.65 -12.79 -5.77
C HIS A 9 -13.21 -11.32 -5.80
N ILE A 10 -13.85 -10.49 -6.64
CA ILE A 10 -13.61 -9.04 -6.67
C ILE A 10 -13.83 -8.48 -5.28
N LYS A 11 -14.96 -8.82 -4.64
CA LYS A 11 -15.27 -8.36 -3.29
C LYS A 11 -14.17 -8.75 -2.30
N SER A 12 -13.75 -10.01 -2.30
CA SER A 12 -12.67 -10.49 -1.43
C SER A 12 -11.38 -9.68 -1.59
N VAL A 13 -10.95 -9.46 -2.84
CA VAL A 13 -9.73 -8.69 -3.13
C VAL A 13 -9.89 -7.24 -2.70
N THR A 14 -11.04 -6.61 -2.97
CA THR A 14 -11.28 -5.23 -2.54
C THR A 14 -11.37 -5.08 -1.03
N ASP A 15 -11.96 -6.06 -0.33
CA ASP A 15 -12.04 -6.09 1.12
C ASP A 15 -10.63 -6.15 1.73
N ASP A 16 -9.70 -6.90 1.14
CA ASP A 16 -8.30 -6.93 1.58
C ASP A 16 -7.58 -5.60 1.31
N LEU A 17 -7.80 -5.00 0.13
CA LEU A 17 -7.14 -3.75 -0.25
C LEU A 17 -7.53 -2.56 0.64
N VAL A 18 -8.79 -2.49 1.10
CA VAL A 18 -9.25 -1.40 1.98
C VAL A 18 -8.70 -1.48 3.40
N LEU A 19 -8.07 -2.60 3.78
CA LEU A 19 -7.38 -2.72 5.07
C LEU A 19 -5.99 -2.05 5.08
N ASN A 20 -5.42 -1.81 3.90
CA ASN A 20 -4.10 -1.21 3.75
C ASN A 20 -4.14 0.30 4.05
N GLY A 21 -2.97 0.85 4.39
CA GLY A 21 -2.80 2.30 4.47
C GLY A 21 -3.12 2.96 3.12
N PRO A 22 -4.02 3.95 3.07
CA PRO A 22 -4.45 4.54 1.79
C PRO A 22 -3.30 5.23 1.05
N ASN A 23 -2.47 6.01 1.75
CA ASN A 23 -1.34 6.69 1.11
C ASN A 23 -0.24 5.71 0.69
N ALA A 24 0.03 4.69 1.50
CA ALA A 24 0.97 3.62 1.17
C ALA A 24 0.55 2.88 -0.10
N THR A 25 -0.75 2.57 -0.25
CA THR A 25 -1.28 1.86 -1.43
C THR A 25 -1.17 2.72 -2.69
N ILE A 26 -1.55 3.99 -2.62
CA ILE A 26 -1.43 4.94 -3.74
C ILE A 26 0.04 5.06 -4.16
N THR A 27 0.92 5.27 -3.19
CA THR A 27 2.35 5.46 -3.44
C THR A 27 2.99 4.20 -4.00
N CYS A 28 2.62 3.02 -3.51
CA CYS A 28 3.09 1.74 -4.06
C CYS A 28 2.72 1.60 -5.54
N LYS A 29 1.48 1.96 -5.91
CA LYS A 29 1.05 1.95 -7.31
C LYS A 29 1.85 2.93 -8.16
N GLN A 30 2.11 4.13 -7.66
CA GLN A 30 2.93 5.12 -8.35
C GLN A 30 4.37 4.63 -8.52
N LEU A 31 4.96 4.06 -7.46
CA LEU A 31 6.30 3.51 -7.47
C LEU A 31 6.46 2.45 -8.56
N LEU A 32 5.52 1.50 -8.65
CA LEU A 32 5.53 0.46 -9.69
C LEU A 32 5.45 1.06 -11.10
N TYR A 33 4.65 2.11 -11.28
CA TYR A 33 4.55 2.79 -12.57
C TYR A 33 5.87 3.47 -12.94
N ASP A 34 6.43 4.26 -12.03
CA ASP A 34 7.65 5.04 -12.27
C ASP A 34 8.85 4.15 -12.54
N THR A 35 9.07 3.10 -11.74
CA THR A 35 10.22 2.21 -11.90
C THR A 35 10.14 1.33 -13.15
N THR A 36 8.94 1.13 -13.70
CA THR A 36 8.75 0.30 -14.90
C THR A 36 8.75 1.13 -16.19
N ASN A 37 8.24 2.36 -16.14
CA ASN A 37 7.95 3.13 -17.35
C ASN A 37 8.76 4.43 -17.48
N GLU A 38 9.17 5.05 -16.38
CA GLU A 38 9.69 6.42 -16.39
C GLU A 38 11.18 6.49 -16.02
N LEU A 39 11.64 5.63 -15.09
CA LEU A 39 12.99 5.68 -14.54
C LEU A 39 13.91 4.61 -15.12
N SER A 40 15.20 4.93 -15.20
CA SER A 40 16.24 3.92 -15.38
C SER A 40 16.35 3.03 -14.12
N PHE A 41 16.99 1.87 -14.26
CA PHE A 41 17.22 1.00 -13.11
C PHE A 41 18.04 1.70 -12.02
N GLU A 42 19.11 2.40 -12.42
CA GLU A 42 19.98 3.14 -11.51
C GLU A 42 19.22 4.24 -10.76
N ASP A 43 18.43 5.04 -11.45
CA ASP A 43 17.64 6.12 -10.83
C ASP A 43 16.53 5.58 -9.91
N SER A 44 15.98 4.40 -10.25
CA SER A 44 14.93 3.76 -9.46
C SER A 44 15.39 3.39 -8.04
N ILE A 45 16.68 3.10 -7.85
CA ILE A 45 17.22 2.70 -6.54
C ILE A 45 17.13 3.86 -5.55
N GLU A 46 17.64 5.04 -5.93
CA GLU A 46 17.63 6.21 -5.05
C GLU A 46 16.20 6.71 -4.83
N TYR A 47 15.42 6.79 -5.91
CA TYR A 47 14.01 7.19 -5.85
C TYR A 47 13.19 6.29 -4.89
N THR A 48 13.30 4.97 -5.03
CA THR A 48 12.56 4.03 -4.17
C THR A 48 12.99 4.12 -2.71
N ALA A 49 14.29 4.27 -2.43
CA ALA A 49 14.81 4.42 -1.08
C ALA A 49 14.25 5.68 -0.39
N GLU A 50 14.27 6.82 -1.08
CA GLU A 50 13.71 8.06 -0.56
C GLU A 50 12.21 7.95 -0.29
N MET A 51 11.45 7.39 -1.23
CA MET A 51 10.00 7.25 -1.09
C MET A 51 9.63 6.34 0.10
N ILE A 52 10.32 5.22 0.27
CA ILE A 52 10.11 4.32 1.42
C ILE A 52 10.45 5.02 2.74
N ALA A 53 11.57 5.75 2.79
CA ALA A 53 11.97 6.49 4.00
C ALA A 53 10.93 7.55 4.39
N ARG A 54 10.45 8.34 3.42
CA ARG A 54 9.40 9.34 3.63
C ARG A 54 8.09 8.73 4.11
N LEU A 55 7.63 7.64 3.48
CA LEU A 55 6.42 6.93 3.91
C LEU A 55 6.55 6.38 5.33
N ARG A 56 7.73 5.85 5.70
CA ARG A 56 7.96 5.24 7.01
C ARG A 56 7.83 6.24 8.16
N ILE A 57 8.24 7.49 7.95
CA ILE A 57 8.17 8.55 8.97
C ILE A 57 6.84 9.31 8.97
N SER A 58 5.99 9.09 7.97
CA SER A 58 4.67 9.73 7.88
C SER A 58 3.74 9.32 9.03
N GLU A 59 2.69 10.10 9.27
CA GLU A 59 1.66 9.78 10.27
C GLU A 59 1.04 8.40 10.04
N GLU A 60 0.73 8.05 8.79
CA GLU A 60 0.20 6.74 8.41
C GLU A 60 1.22 5.62 8.69
N GLY A 61 2.49 5.84 8.38
CA GLY A 61 3.57 4.89 8.63
C GLY A 61 3.80 4.63 10.12
N GLN A 62 3.76 5.68 10.94
CA GLN A 62 3.87 5.60 12.40
C GLN A 62 2.66 4.89 13.01
N GLU A 63 1.45 5.27 12.62
CA GLU A 63 0.21 4.62 13.08
C GLU A 63 0.16 3.14 12.68
N GLY A 64 0.59 2.79 11.46
CA GLY A 64 0.68 1.40 11.01
C GLY A 64 1.60 0.58 11.89
N MET A 65 2.80 1.09 12.18
CA MET A 65 3.75 0.43 13.07
C MET A 65 3.20 0.29 14.51
N THR A 66 2.65 1.37 15.06
CA THR A 66 2.09 1.38 16.41
C THR A 66 0.93 0.41 16.53
N SER A 67 -0.02 0.43 15.59
CA SER A 67 -1.19 -0.47 15.60
C SER A 67 -0.79 -1.94 15.53
N PHE A 68 0.24 -2.27 14.74
CA PHE A 68 0.80 -3.61 14.67
C PHE A 68 1.40 -4.05 16.02
N LEU A 69 2.23 -3.20 16.63
CA LEU A 69 2.86 -3.49 17.93
C LEU A 69 1.84 -3.61 19.06
N GLU A 70 0.78 -2.79 19.02
CA GLU A 70 -0.32 -2.79 19.99
C GLU A 70 -1.40 -3.85 19.69
N LYS A 71 -1.25 -4.62 18.59
CA LYS A 71 -2.20 -5.65 18.15
C LYS A 71 -3.63 -5.13 18.01
N ARG A 72 -3.79 -3.91 17.52
CA ARG A 72 -5.08 -3.29 17.22
C ARG A 72 -5.18 -3.00 15.74
N LYS A 73 -6.41 -2.74 15.28
CA LYS A 73 -6.61 -2.20 13.93
C LYS A 73 -6.06 -0.76 13.87
N PRO A 74 -5.43 -0.36 12.76
CA PRO A 74 -5.02 1.01 12.54
C PRO A 74 -6.25 1.90 12.34
N ASN A 75 -6.11 3.20 12.62
CA ASN A 75 -7.22 4.15 12.66
C ASN A 75 -7.98 4.31 11.34
N TRP A 76 -7.35 4.02 10.19
CA TRP A 76 -8.01 4.09 8.88
C TRP A 76 -8.99 2.93 8.62
N VAL A 77 -8.85 1.81 9.33
CA VAL A 77 -9.81 0.71 9.24
C VAL A 77 -11.01 1.05 10.11
N LYS A 78 -12.02 1.67 9.49
CA LYS A 78 -13.30 1.96 10.15
C LYS A 78 -13.96 0.66 10.61
N LYS A 79 -14.60 0.71 11.78
CA LYS A 79 -15.40 -0.38 12.33
C LYS A 79 -16.69 -0.59 11.53
#